data_AF-A0A6C0ICE1-F1
#
_entry.id   AF-A0A6C0ICE1-F1
#
_cell.length_a   1.000
_cell.length_b   1.000
_cell.length_c   1.000
_cell.angle_alpha   90.00
_cell.angle_beta   90.00
_cell.angle_gamma   90.00
#
_symmetry.space_group_name_H-M   'P 1'
#
loop_
_entity.id
_entity.type
_entity.pdbx_description
1 polymer ?
#
loop_
_entity_poly.entity_id
_entity_poly.type
_entity_poly.pdbx_seq_one_letter_code
_entity_poly.pdbx_strand_id
1 'polypeptide(L)'
;MLHTFSDKSVLKKIKARELVGISVWKGNRFIDMTHAAAIKDAIGNNIATLDSTVFRVVKYKDSVSGEPQLFLVDGQHRQHVIKKYYEREVLFATSFDVLVHEKTVESESEAIEYFNAINNVKPQQDSDPKMLANKYIVALETHYKKGKLIRPEGKATKRPFLSNDILRAVLIENAGMLRQSSEFIARFIEKVDAWNKKKLAEYEIGSALIQTKEKSILDSCIEKKFILAFDAKLPWIKECLVF
;
A
#
# COMPACT_ATOMS: atom_id res chain seq x y z
N MET A 1 9.01 11.26 22.28
CA MET A 1 10.00 11.18 21.17
C MET A 1 11.35 10.80 21.80
N LEU A 2 12.06 9.80 21.27
CA LEU A 2 13.32 9.29 21.85
C LEU A 2 14.56 9.68 21.03
N HIS A 3 14.47 9.63 19.70
CA HIS A 3 15.57 9.96 18.80
C HIS A 3 15.02 10.39 17.43
N THR A 4 15.74 11.28 16.74
CA THR A 4 15.48 11.66 15.35
C THR A 4 16.71 11.30 14.54
N PHE A 5 16.53 10.45 13.53
CA PHE A 5 17.61 10.00 12.67
C PHE A 5 17.96 11.06 11.61
N SER A 6 19.08 10.86 10.91
CA SER A 6 19.55 11.77 9.85
C SER A 6 18.58 11.91 8.68
N ASP A 7 17.77 10.88 8.39
CA ASP A 7 16.71 10.90 7.39
C ASP A 7 15.38 11.50 7.90
N LYS A 8 15.41 12.12 9.10
CA LYS A 8 14.27 12.74 9.80
C LYS A 8 13.20 11.76 10.26
N SER A 9 13.42 10.45 10.17
CA SER A 9 12.56 9.48 10.84
C SER A 9 12.73 9.59 12.37
N VAL A 10 11.76 9.07 13.10
CA VAL A 10 11.69 9.24 14.55
C VAL A 10 11.57 7.90 15.25
N LEU A 11 12.40 7.66 16.27
CA LEU A 11 12.19 6.62 17.26
C LEU A 11 11.35 7.19 18.41
N LYS A 12 10.26 6.51 18.78
CA LYS A 12 9.41 6.90 19.92
C LYS A 12 8.91 5.67 20.68
N LYS A 13 8.55 5.87 21.95
CA LYS A 13 7.73 4.92 22.70
C LYS A 13 6.26 5.26 22.49
N ILE A 14 5.45 4.25 22.25
CA ILE A 14 3.98 4.36 22.27
C ILE A 14 3.40 3.24 23.14
N LYS A 15 2.13 3.36 23.52
CA LYS A 15 1.45 2.27 24.23
C LYS A 15 1.21 1.09 23.28
N ALA A 16 1.37 -0.13 23.76
CA ALA A 16 1.05 -1.34 22.97
C ALA A 16 -0.41 -1.33 22.49
N ARG A 17 -1.33 -0.73 23.26
CA ARG A 17 -2.72 -0.50 22.87
C ARG A 17 -2.89 0.49 21.70
N GLU A 18 -2.02 1.48 21.61
CA GLU A 18 -1.98 2.41 20.46
C GLU A 18 -1.46 1.69 19.21
N LEU A 19 -0.42 0.87 19.35
CA LEU A 19 0.14 0.06 18.27
C LEU A 19 -0.90 -0.86 17.61
N VAL A 20 -1.76 -1.53 18.39
CA VAL A 20 -2.80 -2.42 17.83
C VAL A 20 -3.91 -1.67 17.07
N GLY A 21 -4.03 -0.36 17.29
CA GLY A 21 -4.92 0.51 16.53
C GLY A 21 -4.36 0.91 15.15
N ILE A 22 -3.04 0.77 14.94
CA ILE A 22 -2.40 1.08 13.66
C ILE A 22 -2.72 -0.04 12.66
N SER A 23 -3.26 0.31 11.50
CA SER A 23 -3.58 -0.67 10.47
C SER A 23 -2.30 -1.25 9.85
N VAL A 24 -2.30 -2.54 9.52
CA VAL A 24 -1.23 -3.14 8.73
C VAL A 24 -1.31 -2.59 7.31
N TRP A 25 -0.17 -2.15 6.77
CA TRP A 25 -0.06 -1.68 5.40
C TRP A 25 -0.44 -2.78 4.39
N LYS A 26 -1.34 -2.53 3.43
CA LYS A 26 -1.81 -3.59 2.51
C LYS A 26 -0.74 -4.11 1.56
N GLY A 27 0.33 -3.33 1.35
CA GLY A 27 1.52 -3.79 0.62
C GLY A 27 2.33 -4.85 1.36
N ASN A 28 2.04 -5.13 2.64
CA ASN A 28 2.72 -6.16 3.43
C ASN A 28 2.22 -7.57 3.11
N ARG A 29 3.06 -8.57 3.33
CA ARG A 29 2.76 -10.00 3.09
C ARG A 29 1.65 -10.50 3.99
N PHE A 30 1.08 -11.65 3.63
CA PHE A 30 0.15 -12.34 4.53
C PHE A 30 0.78 -12.65 5.89
N ILE A 31 -0.04 -12.60 6.93
CA ILE A 31 0.37 -13.05 8.26
C ILE A 31 0.43 -14.57 8.21
N ASP A 32 1.65 -15.11 8.32
CA ASP A 32 1.86 -16.52 8.63
C ASP A 32 1.37 -16.82 10.05
N MET A 33 0.20 -17.47 10.14
CA MET A 33 -0.42 -17.84 11.41
C MET A 33 0.41 -18.87 12.19
N THR A 34 1.21 -19.69 11.50
CA THR A 34 2.13 -20.64 12.15
C THR A 34 3.24 -19.90 12.85
N HIS A 35 3.82 -18.89 12.19
CA HIS A 35 4.83 -18.04 12.81
C HIS A 35 4.26 -17.22 13.97
N ALA A 36 3.04 -16.69 13.84
CA ALA A 36 2.38 -15.98 14.93
C ALA A 36 2.12 -16.89 16.15
N ALA A 37 1.74 -18.15 15.92
CA ALA A 37 1.59 -19.15 16.98
C ALA A 37 2.93 -19.45 17.66
N ALA A 38 4.00 -19.68 16.88
CA ALA A 38 5.34 -19.91 17.43
C ALA A 38 5.84 -18.74 18.29
N ILE A 39 5.56 -17.50 17.87
CA ILE A 39 5.87 -16.30 18.67
C ILE A 39 5.11 -16.35 20.00
N LYS A 40 3.80 -16.58 19.96
CA LYS A 40 2.96 -16.67 21.16
C LYS A 40 3.48 -17.75 22.11
N ASP A 41 3.81 -18.93 21.60
CA ASP A 41 4.29 -20.06 22.39
C ASP A 41 5.65 -19.77 23.02
N ALA A 42 6.56 -19.10 22.30
CA ALA A 42 7.87 -18.70 22.81
C ALA A 42 7.78 -17.65 23.94
N ILE A 43 6.77 -16.78 23.92
CA ILE A 43 6.59 -15.71 24.90
C ILE A 43 5.83 -16.21 26.15
N GLY A 44 5.00 -17.24 26.00
CA GLY A 44 4.15 -17.74 27.06
C GLY A 44 3.25 -16.64 27.61
N ASN A 45 3.33 -16.38 28.92
CA ASN A 45 2.50 -15.38 29.61
C ASN A 45 3.12 -13.97 29.64
N ASN A 46 4.38 -13.80 29.22
CA ASN A 46 5.08 -12.53 29.38
C ASN A 46 4.97 -11.63 28.15
N ILE A 47 3.74 -11.18 27.82
CA ILE A 47 3.46 -10.40 26.60
C ILE A 47 4.35 -9.15 26.44
N ALA A 48 4.83 -8.58 27.54
CA ALA A 48 5.66 -7.39 27.55
C ALA A 48 6.99 -7.58 26.80
N THR A 49 7.52 -8.80 26.69
CA THR A 49 8.77 -9.07 25.96
C THR A 49 8.71 -8.78 24.46
N LEU A 50 7.50 -8.54 23.91
CA LEU A 50 7.33 -8.08 22.54
C LEU A 50 7.80 -6.65 22.30
N ASP A 51 8.17 -5.92 23.35
CA ASP A 51 8.83 -4.61 23.29
C ASP A 51 10.31 -4.66 22.84
N SER A 52 10.93 -5.84 22.90
CA SER A 52 12.35 -6.10 22.64
C SER A 52 12.86 -5.71 21.26
N THR A 53 11.94 -5.48 20.32
CA THR A 53 12.23 -5.26 18.92
C THR A 53 11.37 -4.12 18.39
N VAL A 54 11.98 -3.23 17.61
CA VAL A 54 11.32 -2.03 17.10
C VAL A 54 10.23 -2.41 16.08
N PHE A 55 9.07 -1.77 16.17
CA PHE A 55 8.03 -1.81 15.14
C PHE A 55 8.29 -0.71 14.11
N ARG A 56 8.10 -0.99 12.82
CA ARG A 56 8.30 0.01 11.76
C ARG A 56 6.95 0.49 11.25
N VAL A 57 6.75 1.80 11.28
CA VAL A 57 5.52 2.46 10.85
C VAL A 57 5.86 3.49 9.79
N VAL A 58 5.02 3.56 8.76
CA VAL A 58 5.05 4.66 7.78
C VAL A 58 3.92 5.64 8.09
N LYS A 59 4.21 6.92 7.91
CA LYS A 59 3.27 8.03 8.05
C LYS A 59 3.15 8.74 6.70
N TYR A 60 1.98 8.72 6.09
CA TYR A 60 1.76 9.48 4.86
C TYR A 60 1.55 10.96 5.20
N LYS A 61 2.27 11.84 4.49
CA LYS A 61 2.30 13.29 4.74
C LYS A 61 0.96 14.00 4.52
N ASP A 62 0.01 13.36 3.84
CA ASP A 62 -1.15 14.03 3.25
C ASP A 62 -2.43 13.21 3.46
N SER A 63 -3.04 13.36 4.62
CA SER A 63 -4.38 12.83 4.88
C SER A 63 -5.43 13.89 4.55
N VAL A 64 -6.42 13.50 3.74
CA VAL A 64 -7.57 14.37 3.39
C VAL A 64 -8.37 14.75 4.65
N SER A 65 -8.19 14.01 5.75
CA SER A 65 -8.88 14.17 7.03
C SER A 65 -8.13 15.01 8.07
N GLY A 66 -6.93 15.53 7.78
CA GLY A 66 -6.09 16.22 8.77
C GLY A 66 -5.40 15.31 9.79
N GLU A 67 -5.90 14.10 9.98
CA GLU A 67 -5.31 13.05 10.84
C GLU A 67 -4.28 12.23 10.07
N PRO A 68 -3.00 12.17 10.48
CA PRO A 68 -1.97 11.46 9.73
C PRO A 68 -2.28 9.97 9.60
N GLN A 69 -2.22 9.46 8.37
CA GLN A 69 -2.44 8.04 8.10
C GLN A 69 -1.18 7.23 8.42
N LEU A 70 -1.27 6.42 9.46
CA LEU A 70 -0.21 5.56 9.97
C LEU A 70 -0.47 4.12 9.56
N PHE A 71 0.55 3.46 9.02
CA PHE A 71 0.49 2.04 8.68
C PHE A 71 1.70 1.27 9.19
N LEU A 72 1.46 0.08 9.74
CA LEU A 72 2.49 -0.85 10.18
C LEU A 72 3.09 -1.58 8.98
N VAL A 73 4.39 -1.40 8.73
CA VAL A 73 5.11 -2.05 7.61
C VAL A 73 5.99 -3.20 8.07
N ASP A 74 6.37 -3.26 9.35
CA ASP A 74 7.08 -4.40 9.94
C ASP A 74 6.66 -4.65 11.39
N GLY A 75 6.70 -5.91 11.81
CA GLY A 75 6.23 -6.38 13.12
C GLY A 75 4.77 -6.85 13.13
N GLN A 76 4.16 -7.12 11.97
CA GLN A 76 2.75 -7.50 11.86
C GLN A 76 2.37 -8.77 12.66
N HIS A 77 3.22 -9.79 12.70
CA HIS A 77 2.95 -11.00 13.49
C HIS A 77 2.95 -10.73 14.99
N ARG A 78 3.91 -9.91 15.45
CA ARG A 78 3.99 -9.49 16.86
C ARG A 78 2.80 -8.63 17.24
N GLN A 79 2.43 -7.67 16.39
CA GLN A 79 1.22 -6.86 16.58
C GLN A 79 -0.04 -7.75 16.65
N HIS A 80 -0.14 -8.78 15.81
CA HIS A 80 -1.26 -9.72 15.85
C HIS A 80 -1.37 -10.42 17.21
N VAL A 81 -0.25 -10.89 17.77
CA VAL A 81 -0.21 -11.52 19.10
C VAL A 81 -0.64 -10.53 20.19
N ILE A 82 -0.14 -9.29 20.17
CA ILE A 82 -0.55 -8.23 21.11
C ILE A 82 -2.05 -7.92 20.99
N LYS A 83 -2.56 -7.85 19.77
CA LYS A 83 -3.99 -7.62 19.52
C LYS A 83 -4.83 -8.74 20.11
N LYS A 84 -4.47 -9.99 19.87
CA LYS A 84 -5.16 -11.17 20.43
C LYS A 84 -5.11 -11.22 21.96
N TYR A 85 -4.01 -10.76 22.56
CA TYR A 85 -3.91 -10.62 24.01
C TYR A 85 -4.93 -9.60 24.55
N TYR A 86 -5.00 -8.39 23.97
CA TYR A 86 -5.97 -7.38 24.41
C TYR A 86 -7.43 -7.76 24.13
N GLU A 87 -7.69 -8.54 23.08
CA GLU A 87 -9.02 -9.11 22.81
C GLU A 87 -9.45 -10.16 23.86
N ARG A 88 -8.49 -10.90 24.43
CA ARG A 88 -8.76 -11.95 25.43
C ARG A 88 -8.83 -11.39 26.86
N GLU A 89 -7.85 -10.57 27.25
CA GLU A 89 -7.68 -10.07 28.62
C GLU A 89 -8.38 -8.71 28.82
N VAL A 90 -9.62 -8.56 28.36
CA VAL A 90 -10.29 -7.24 28.24
C VAL A 90 -10.33 -6.44 29.56
N LEU A 91 -10.43 -7.13 30.71
CA LEU A 91 -10.61 -6.50 32.03
C LEU A 91 -9.31 -6.23 32.79
N PHE A 92 -8.24 -6.99 32.53
CA PHE A 92 -6.98 -6.94 33.30
C PHE A 92 -5.73 -6.90 32.41
N ALA A 93 -5.88 -6.53 31.15
CA ALA A 93 -4.75 -6.46 30.23
C ALA A 93 -3.67 -5.51 30.77
N THR A 94 -2.46 -6.04 30.87
CA THR A 94 -1.29 -5.26 31.22
C THR A 94 -1.01 -4.24 30.12
N SER A 95 -0.89 -2.97 30.51
CA SER A 95 -0.40 -1.93 29.63
C SER A 95 1.12 -1.90 29.67
N PHE A 96 1.75 -1.95 28.51
CA PHE A 96 3.20 -1.80 28.38
C PHE A 96 3.52 -0.90 27.17
N ASP A 97 4.76 -0.41 27.15
CA ASP A 97 5.25 0.45 26.08
C ASP A 97 5.98 -0.38 25.03
N VAL A 98 5.96 0.08 23.77
CA VAL A 98 6.70 -0.51 22.66
C VAL A 98 7.48 0.56 21.91
N LEU A 99 8.59 0.17 21.30
CA LEU A 99 9.39 1.06 20.47
C LEU A 99 8.88 1.06 19.03
N VAL A 100 8.61 2.26 18.50
CA VAL A 100 8.20 2.49 17.11
C VAL A 100 9.20 3.40 16.40
N HIS A 101 9.65 2.96 15.24
CA HIS A 101 10.34 3.78 14.25
C HIS A 101 9.35 4.25 13.20
N GLU A 102 9.05 5.55 13.23
CA GLU A 102 8.12 6.21 12.32
C GLU A 102 8.90 6.92 11.21
N LYS A 103 8.62 6.57 9.94
CA LYS A 103 9.16 7.25 8.76
C LYS A 103 8.03 7.95 8.02
N THR A 104 8.20 9.24 7.73
CA THR A 104 7.24 9.97 6.88
C THR A 104 7.53 9.67 5.41
N VAL A 105 6.49 9.36 4.64
CA VAL A 105 6.55 9.05 3.20
C VAL A 105 5.55 9.91 2.42
N GLU A 106 5.89 10.24 1.17
CA GLU A 106 5.04 11.05 0.29
C GLU A 106 4.26 10.22 -0.75
N SER A 107 4.67 8.98 -1.00
CA SER A 107 4.12 8.10 -2.04
C SER A 107 4.11 6.63 -1.62
N GLU A 108 3.37 5.81 -2.37
CA GLU A 108 3.35 4.37 -2.15
C GLU A 108 4.68 3.72 -2.54
N SER A 109 5.32 4.23 -3.59
CA SER A 109 6.65 3.80 -4.00
C SER A 109 7.68 3.97 -2.88
N GLU A 110 7.68 5.11 -2.17
CA GLU A 110 8.56 5.32 -1.01
C GLU A 110 8.27 4.33 0.14
N ALA A 111 7.00 4.01 0.38
CA ALA A 111 6.62 3.00 1.38
C ALA A 111 7.10 1.60 0.98
N ILE A 112 6.99 1.23 -0.30
CA ILE A 112 7.49 -0.02 -0.88
C ILE A 112 9.03 -0.09 -0.77
N GLU A 113 9.73 0.98 -1.13
CA GLU A 113 11.18 1.07 -1.02
C GLU A 113 11.65 0.90 0.43
N TYR A 114 11.00 1.59 1.38
CA TYR A 114 11.31 1.46 2.79
C TYR A 114 11.03 0.05 3.32
N PHE A 115 9.90 -0.55 2.94
CA PHE A 115 9.57 -1.93 3.28
C PHE A 115 10.64 -2.90 2.78
N ASN A 116 11.09 -2.75 1.53
CA ASN A 116 12.13 -3.59 0.94
C ASN A 116 13.47 -3.39 1.66
N ALA A 117 13.86 -2.15 1.95
CA ALA A 117 15.10 -1.85 2.67
C ALA A 117 15.15 -2.52 4.06
N ILE A 118 14.01 -2.60 4.76
CA ILE A 118 13.90 -3.31 6.05
C ILE A 118 13.98 -4.83 5.87
N ASN A 119 13.32 -5.36 4.83
CA ASN A 119 13.13 -6.81 4.63
C ASN A 119 14.18 -7.47 3.71
N ASN A 120 15.22 -6.75 3.30
CA ASN A 120 16.31 -7.27 2.46
C ASN A 120 17.15 -8.38 3.12
N VAL A 121 16.92 -8.70 4.39
CA VAL A 121 17.70 -9.69 5.16
C VAL A 121 17.20 -11.13 4.98
N LYS A 122 16.02 -11.36 4.37
CA LYS A 122 15.52 -12.71 4.05
C LYS A 122 15.26 -12.85 2.54
N PRO A 123 15.70 -13.95 1.89
CA PRO A 123 15.28 -14.28 0.53
C PRO A 123 13.77 -14.21 0.45
N GLN A 124 13.27 -13.26 -0.30
CA GLN A 124 11.85 -13.03 -0.43
C GLN A 124 11.30 -14.11 -1.36
N GLN A 125 10.24 -14.82 -0.97
CA GLN A 125 9.51 -15.63 -1.94
C GLN A 125 8.86 -14.65 -2.93
N ASP A 126 9.49 -14.48 -4.09
CA ASP A 126 9.09 -13.52 -5.11
C ASP A 126 7.69 -13.80 -5.71
N SER A 127 7.03 -14.90 -5.31
CA SER A 127 5.71 -15.33 -5.77
C SER A 127 4.52 -14.75 -4.98
N ASP A 128 4.74 -14.00 -3.90
CA ASP A 128 3.62 -13.39 -3.17
C ASP A 128 2.88 -12.37 -4.08
N PRO A 129 1.55 -12.53 -4.29
CA PRO A 129 0.76 -11.64 -5.15
C PRO A 129 0.89 -10.15 -4.82
N LYS A 130 1.03 -9.80 -3.54
CA LYS A 130 1.18 -8.41 -3.09
C LYS A 130 2.56 -7.87 -3.43
N MET A 131 3.60 -8.69 -3.31
CA MET A 131 4.95 -8.32 -3.71
C MET A 131 5.05 -8.10 -5.22
N LEU A 132 4.39 -8.96 -6.00
CA LEU A 132 4.26 -8.77 -7.44
C LEU A 132 3.51 -7.47 -7.77
N ALA A 133 2.32 -7.26 -7.18
CA ALA A 133 1.54 -6.05 -7.41
C ALA A 133 2.33 -4.77 -7.08
N ASN A 134 3.10 -4.76 -5.99
CA ASN A 134 3.94 -3.62 -5.61
C ASN A 134 4.95 -3.25 -6.71
N LYS A 135 5.57 -4.21 -7.41
CA LYS A 135 6.49 -3.94 -8.53
C LYS A 135 5.79 -3.16 -9.67
N TYR A 136 4.54 -3.51 -9.97
CA TYR A 136 3.75 -2.83 -11.01
C TYR A 136 3.25 -1.47 -10.55
N ILE A 137 2.86 -1.32 -9.29
CA ILE A 137 2.46 -0.05 -8.69
C ILE A 137 3.63 0.95 -8.76
N VAL A 138 4.84 0.54 -8.37
CA VAL A 138 6.05 1.39 -8.47
C VAL A 138 6.28 1.84 -9.91
N ALA A 139 6.17 0.92 -10.87
CA ALA A 139 6.37 1.24 -12.30
C ALA A 139 5.31 2.24 -12.81
N LEU A 140 4.05 2.06 -12.44
CA LEU A 140 2.95 2.96 -12.80
C LEU A 140 3.07 4.33 -12.14
N GLU A 141 3.39 4.39 -10.84
CA GLU A 141 3.61 5.66 -10.14
C GLU A 141 4.80 6.43 -10.70
N THR A 142 5.86 5.73 -11.08
CA THR A 142 7.04 6.33 -11.73
C THR A 142 6.67 6.89 -13.09
N HIS A 143 5.92 6.13 -13.90
CA HIS A 143 5.51 6.56 -15.23
C HIS A 143 4.54 7.75 -15.19
N TYR A 144 3.55 7.74 -14.28
CA TYR A 144 2.55 8.80 -14.10
C TYR A 144 2.88 9.78 -12.95
N LYS A 145 4.18 9.92 -12.62
CA LYS A 145 4.65 10.78 -11.53
C LYS A 145 4.23 12.25 -11.72
N LYS A 146 4.25 12.71 -12.98
CA LYS A 146 3.83 14.08 -13.33
C LYS A 146 2.32 14.22 -13.16
N GLY A 147 1.91 15.10 -12.25
CA GLY A 147 0.50 15.33 -11.93
C GLY A 147 -0.05 14.53 -10.73
N LYS A 148 0.76 13.64 -10.13
CA LYS A 148 0.38 12.80 -8.97
C LYS A 148 -0.99 12.14 -9.20
N LEU A 149 -1.16 11.51 -10.37
CA LEU A 149 -2.46 10.98 -10.83
C LEU A 149 -2.86 9.69 -10.09
N ILE A 150 -1.85 8.95 -9.63
CA ILE A 150 -1.99 7.81 -8.74
C ILE A 150 -1.71 8.28 -7.32
N ARG A 151 -2.56 7.89 -6.37
CA ARG A 151 -2.54 8.36 -4.99
C ARG A 151 -2.26 7.22 -4.01
N PRO A 152 -1.56 7.51 -2.91
CA PRO A 152 -1.21 6.52 -1.89
C PRO A 152 -2.44 5.88 -1.24
N GLU A 153 -2.19 4.73 -0.62
CA GLU A 153 -3.17 3.95 0.15
C GLU A 153 -3.85 4.78 1.25
N GLY A 154 -5.13 4.48 1.51
CA GLY A 154 -5.93 5.17 2.53
C GLY A 154 -6.46 6.55 2.08
N LYS A 155 -6.00 7.07 0.95
CA LYS A 155 -6.52 8.32 0.40
C LYS A 155 -7.81 8.06 -0.38
N ALA A 156 -8.93 8.59 0.10
CA ALA A 156 -10.16 8.65 -0.67
C ALA A 156 -9.92 9.51 -1.92
N THR A 157 -9.78 8.86 -3.07
CA THR A 157 -9.60 9.55 -4.36
C THR A 157 -10.94 9.73 -5.04
N LYS A 158 -11.24 10.96 -5.46
CA LYS A 158 -12.26 11.20 -6.46
C LYS A 158 -11.61 11.08 -7.83
N ARG A 159 -12.28 10.46 -8.80
CA ARG A 159 -11.86 10.50 -10.20
C ARG A 159 -11.71 11.97 -10.62
N PRO A 160 -10.67 12.32 -11.40
CA PRO A 160 -9.87 11.48 -12.30
C PRO A 160 -8.60 10.87 -11.68
N PHE A 161 -8.46 10.85 -10.35
CA PHE A 161 -7.32 10.22 -9.68
C PHE A 161 -7.56 8.73 -9.43
N LEU A 162 -6.50 7.93 -9.52
CA LEU A 162 -6.51 6.51 -9.21
C LEU A 162 -5.96 6.25 -7.81
N SER A 163 -6.64 5.42 -7.02
CA SER A 163 -6.15 4.98 -5.71
C SER A 163 -5.30 3.72 -5.84
N ASN A 164 -4.17 3.66 -5.13
CA ASN A 164 -3.36 2.46 -5.01
C ASN A 164 -4.09 1.31 -4.32
N ASP A 165 -5.12 1.57 -3.52
CA ASP A 165 -5.96 0.52 -2.94
C ASP A 165 -6.70 -0.28 -4.01
N ILE A 166 -7.31 0.44 -4.96
CA ILE A 166 -8.06 -0.16 -6.07
C ILE A 166 -7.08 -0.84 -7.03
N LEU A 167 -6.00 -0.14 -7.39
CA LEU A 167 -4.98 -0.66 -8.29
C LEU A 167 -4.38 -1.97 -7.75
N ARG A 168 -4.03 -2.00 -6.45
CA ARG A 168 -3.51 -3.20 -5.79
C ARG A 168 -4.52 -4.34 -5.80
N ALA A 169 -5.77 -4.08 -5.47
CA ALA A 169 -6.82 -5.10 -5.45
C ALA A 169 -6.95 -5.77 -6.83
N VAL A 170 -7.08 -4.99 -7.90
CA VAL A 170 -7.24 -5.52 -9.26
C VAL A 170 -5.97 -6.24 -9.75
N LEU A 171 -4.77 -5.76 -9.39
CA LEU A 171 -3.53 -6.47 -9.72
C LEU A 171 -3.44 -7.83 -9.02
N ILE A 172 -3.83 -7.91 -7.74
CA ILE A 172 -3.84 -9.17 -6.97
C ILE A 172 -4.88 -10.15 -7.54
N GLU A 173 -6.06 -9.67 -7.94
CA GLU A 173 -7.07 -10.50 -8.61
C GLU A 173 -6.54 -11.13 -9.90
N ASN A 174 -5.59 -10.48 -10.57
CA ASN A 174 -4.95 -10.96 -11.79
C ASN A 174 -3.52 -11.49 -11.54
N ALA A 175 -3.19 -11.90 -10.30
CA ALA A 175 -1.84 -12.29 -9.90
C ALA A 175 -1.22 -13.41 -10.76
N GLY A 176 -2.03 -14.34 -11.27
CA GLY A 176 -1.55 -15.41 -12.17
C GLY A 176 -0.97 -14.91 -13.50
N MET A 177 -1.29 -13.69 -13.89
CA MET A 177 -0.78 -13.03 -15.10
C MET A 177 0.43 -12.14 -14.82
N LEU A 178 0.67 -11.79 -13.55
CA LEU A 178 1.82 -10.97 -13.19
C LEU A 178 3.12 -11.76 -13.37
N ARG A 179 4.14 -11.10 -13.92
CA ARG A 179 5.51 -11.61 -14.03
C ARG A 179 6.48 -10.70 -13.30
N GLN A 180 7.57 -11.29 -12.83
CA GLN A 180 8.59 -10.59 -12.05
C GLN A 180 9.62 -9.85 -12.90
N SER A 181 9.82 -10.27 -14.15
CA SER A 181 10.88 -9.73 -14.98
C SER A 181 10.65 -8.25 -15.28
N SER A 182 11.71 -7.46 -15.16
CA SER A 182 11.69 -6.02 -15.48
C SER A 182 11.24 -5.76 -16.91
N GLU A 183 11.62 -6.63 -17.85
CA GLU A 183 11.19 -6.57 -19.24
C GLU A 183 9.66 -6.66 -19.38
N PHE A 184 9.02 -7.60 -18.67
CA PHE A 184 7.58 -7.76 -18.76
C PHE A 184 6.84 -6.58 -18.12
N ILE A 185 7.36 -6.06 -17.00
CA ILE A 185 6.82 -4.86 -16.37
C ILE A 185 6.94 -3.66 -17.32
N ALA A 186 8.09 -3.49 -17.99
CA ALA A 186 8.27 -2.41 -18.97
C ALA A 186 7.28 -2.52 -20.14
N ARG A 187 7.12 -3.72 -20.73
CA ARG A 187 6.14 -3.96 -21.80
C ARG A 187 4.70 -3.75 -21.34
N PHE A 188 4.38 -4.07 -20.08
CA PHE A 188 3.07 -3.75 -19.50
C PHE A 188 2.84 -2.23 -19.48
N ILE A 189 3.82 -1.44 -19.01
CA ILE A 189 3.72 0.02 -19.00
C ILE A 189 3.54 0.60 -20.42
N GLU A 190 4.26 0.08 -21.40
CA GLU A 190 4.09 0.47 -22.80
C GLU A 190 2.67 0.21 -23.32
N LYS A 191 2.11 -0.97 -23.01
CA LYS A 191 0.72 -1.31 -23.35
C LYS A 191 -0.29 -0.40 -22.66
N VAL A 192 -0.06 -0.08 -21.38
CA VAL A 192 -0.91 0.85 -20.61
C VAL A 192 -0.90 2.24 -21.23
N ASP A 193 0.25 2.76 -21.61
CA ASP A 193 0.36 4.07 -22.26
C ASP A 193 -0.32 4.08 -23.64
N ALA A 194 -0.10 3.03 -24.45
CA ALA A 194 -0.79 2.87 -25.73
C ALA A 194 -2.31 2.78 -25.56
N TRP A 195 -2.77 2.03 -24.55
CA TRP A 195 -4.20 1.91 -24.22
C TRP A 195 -4.78 3.26 -23.80
N ASN A 196 -4.10 3.99 -22.91
CA ASN A 196 -4.52 5.32 -22.45
C ASN A 196 -4.62 6.29 -23.62
N LYS A 197 -3.62 6.36 -24.50
CA LYS A 197 -3.62 7.23 -25.69
C LYS A 197 -4.74 6.89 -26.67
N LYS A 198 -4.92 5.60 -26.98
CA LYS A 198 -6.00 5.13 -27.86
C LYS A 198 -7.36 5.51 -27.31
N LYS A 199 -7.62 5.21 -26.04
CA LYS A 199 -8.90 5.51 -25.39
C LYS A 199 -9.16 7.00 -25.25
N LEU A 200 -8.12 7.77 -24.96
CA LEU A 200 -8.21 9.23 -24.93
C LEU A 200 -8.74 9.78 -26.27
N ALA A 201 -8.15 9.35 -27.40
CA ALA A 201 -8.60 9.76 -28.73
C ALA A 201 -10.04 9.31 -29.04
N GLU A 202 -10.41 8.08 -28.67
CA GLU A 202 -11.78 7.57 -28.84
C GLU A 202 -12.80 8.44 -28.08
N TYR A 203 -12.49 8.82 -26.83
CA TYR A 203 -13.39 9.62 -26.01
C TYR A 203 -13.41 11.11 -26.38
N GLU A 204 -12.30 11.68 -26.86
CA GLU A 204 -12.27 13.05 -27.38
C GLU A 204 -13.23 13.20 -28.58
N ILE A 205 -13.30 12.20 -29.46
CA ILE A 205 -14.20 12.16 -30.62
C ILE A 205 -15.65 11.86 -30.20
N GLY A 206 -15.85 10.94 -29.23
CA GLY A 206 -17.16 10.43 -28.82
C GLY A 206 -17.86 11.15 -27.66
N SER A 207 -17.22 12.15 -27.03
CA SER A 207 -17.70 12.81 -25.80
C SER A 207 -19.11 13.44 -25.88
N ALA A 208 -19.60 13.71 -27.09
CA ALA A 208 -20.92 14.26 -27.34
C ALA A 208 -22.08 13.30 -26.96
N LEU A 209 -21.83 11.99 -26.89
CA LEU A 209 -22.88 10.96 -26.72
C LEU A 209 -23.02 10.45 -25.27
N ILE A 210 -22.20 10.93 -24.33
CA ILE A 210 -22.12 10.39 -22.96
C ILE A 210 -23.00 11.20 -21.99
N GLN A 211 -23.70 10.50 -21.08
CA GLN A 211 -24.59 11.08 -20.08
C GLN A 211 -23.87 12.06 -19.14
N THR A 212 -24.61 13.04 -18.61
CA THR A 212 -24.08 14.25 -17.96
C THR A 212 -23.13 14.01 -16.78
N LYS A 213 -23.37 13.00 -15.93
CA LYS A 213 -22.53 12.71 -14.75
C LYS A 213 -21.22 12.00 -15.12
N GLU A 214 -21.28 11.07 -16.07
CA GLU A 214 -20.10 10.38 -16.59
C GLU A 214 -19.26 11.31 -17.46
N LYS A 215 -19.91 12.23 -18.17
CA LYS A 215 -19.27 13.27 -18.97
C LYS A 215 -18.37 14.17 -18.14
N SER A 216 -18.82 14.67 -16.98
CA SER A 216 -17.96 15.51 -16.12
C SER A 216 -16.70 14.79 -15.63
N ILE A 217 -16.80 13.50 -15.31
CA ILE A 217 -15.64 12.69 -14.91
C ILE A 217 -14.72 12.47 -16.11
N LEU A 218 -15.31 12.16 -17.27
CA LEU A 218 -14.60 11.94 -18.52
C LEU A 218 -13.82 13.17 -18.95
N ASP A 219 -14.46 14.34 -18.96
CA ASP A 219 -13.85 15.62 -19.31
C ASP A 219 -12.63 15.89 -18.41
N SER A 220 -12.74 15.61 -17.11
CA SER A 220 -11.61 15.75 -16.18
C SER A 220 -10.49 14.74 -16.43
N CYS A 221 -10.83 13.52 -16.87
CA CYS A 221 -9.84 12.53 -17.29
C CYS A 221 -9.13 12.97 -18.58
N ILE A 222 -9.87 13.53 -19.55
CA ILE A 222 -9.33 14.04 -20.81
C ILE A 222 -8.40 15.24 -20.57
N GLU A 223 -8.85 16.21 -19.76
CA GLU A 223 -8.05 17.38 -19.37
C GLU A 223 -6.70 16.98 -18.77
N LYS A 224 -6.69 15.92 -17.94
CA LYS A 224 -5.47 15.38 -17.33
C LYS A 224 -4.72 14.37 -18.20
N LYS A 225 -5.23 14.06 -19.39
CA LYS A 225 -4.70 13.02 -20.32
C LYS A 225 -4.56 11.65 -19.65
N PHE A 226 -5.48 11.33 -18.74
CA PHE A 226 -5.43 10.15 -17.88
C PHE A 226 -6.78 9.47 -17.78
N ILE A 227 -7.08 8.60 -18.75
CA ILE A 227 -8.35 7.88 -18.85
C ILE A 227 -8.38 6.60 -18.01
N LEU A 228 -7.23 6.17 -17.49
CA LEU A 228 -7.09 4.94 -16.71
C LEU A 228 -7.97 4.91 -15.44
N ALA A 229 -8.33 6.07 -14.90
CA ALA A 229 -9.22 6.20 -13.74
C ALA A 229 -10.71 6.32 -14.08
N PHE A 230 -11.08 6.33 -15.37
CA PHE A 230 -12.46 6.55 -15.80
C PHE A 230 -13.39 5.41 -15.36
N ASP A 231 -12.98 4.15 -15.56
CA ASP A 231 -13.69 2.96 -15.08
C ASP A 231 -13.12 2.50 -13.72
N ALA A 232 -13.98 2.28 -12.72
CA ALA A 232 -13.57 1.77 -11.41
C ALA A 232 -13.01 0.34 -11.45
N LYS A 233 -13.44 -0.48 -12.42
CA LYS A 233 -13.04 -1.87 -12.52
C LYS A 233 -11.65 -2.05 -13.15
N LEU A 234 -11.08 -0.97 -13.70
CA LEU A 234 -9.77 -0.98 -14.35
C LEU A 234 -9.59 -2.13 -15.36
N PRO A 235 -10.53 -2.33 -16.33
CA PRO A 235 -10.47 -3.46 -17.27
C PRO A 235 -9.16 -3.50 -18.08
N TRP A 236 -8.57 -2.32 -18.30
CA TRP A 236 -7.28 -2.15 -18.96
C TRP A 236 -6.14 -2.94 -18.30
N ILE A 237 -6.20 -3.22 -16.99
CA ILE A 237 -5.17 -4.01 -16.30
C ILE A 237 -5.10 -5.40 -16.91
N LYS A 238 -6.23 -6.09 -17.01
CA LYS A 238 -6.29 -7.44 -17.58
C LYS A 238 -5.88 -7.41 -19.05
N GLU A 239 -6.38 -6.45 -19.82
CA GLU A 239 -6.04 -6.31 -21.25
C GLU A 239 -4.54 -6.09 -21.47
N CYS A 240 -3.90 -5.26 -20.65
CA CYS A 240 -2.47 -4.95 -20.77
C CYS A 240 -1.58 -6.08 -20.22
N LEU A 241 -2.13 -6.99 -19.40
CA LEU A 241 -1.43 -8.15 -18.85
C LEU A 241 -1.46 -9.39 -19.77
N VAL A 242 -2.20 -9.38 -20.89
CA VAL A 242 -2.16 -10.47 -21.88
C VAL A 242 -0.93 -10.30 -22.76
N PHE A 243 -0.04 -11.30 -22.81
CA PHE A 243 1.19 -11.32 -23.62
C PHE A 243 1.22 -12.49 -24.58
#